data_AF-A0A2D0IFY7-F1
#
_entry.id   AF-A0A2D0IFY7-F1
#
_cell.length_a   1.000
_cell.length_b   1.000
_cell.length_c   1.000
_cell.angle_alpha   90.00
_cell.angle_beta   90.00
_cell.angle_gamma   90.00
#
_symmetry.space_group_name_H-M   'P 1'
#
loop_
_entity.id
_entity.type
_entity.pdbx_description
1 polymer ?
#
loop_
_entity_poly.entity_id
_entity_poly.type
_entity_poly.pdbx_seq_one_letter_code
_entity_poly.pdbx_strand_id
1 'polypeptide(L)'
;MARQRAPGDQESARLTPEERFEKHYGEGGWDERRLAIQSGKIRIAKFIYLSLAVILPAAAIWQLAVSPAWTIYIVAPALLLGSQVFAVAAIKHAHWDYQIYNRSFISIREFMGRPEFWRFLFT
;
A
#
# COMPACT_ATOMS: atom_id res chain seq x y z
N MET A 1 27.21 -18.09 8.90
CA MET A 1 27.84 -16.79 8.62
C MET A 1 27.02 -15.69 9.27
N ALA A 2 27.50 -15.14 10.39
CA ALA A 2 26.82 -14.05 11.10
C ALA A 2 27.17 -12.72 10.41
N ARG A 3 26.17 -12.01 9.85
CA ARG A 3 26.35 -10.65 9.34
C ARG A 3 26.73 -9.76 10.53
N GLN A 4 27.93 -9.19 10.52
CA GLN A 4 28.30 -8.09 11.40
C GLN A 4 27.29 -6.95 11.13
N ARG A 5 26.42 -6.67 12.11
CA ARG A 5 25.51 -5.51 12.05
C ARG A 5 26.35 -4.25 12.05
N ALA A 6 26.02 -3.32 11.14
CA ALA A 6 26.69 -2.04 11.09
C ALA A 6 26.53 -1.31 12.44
N PRO A 7 27.53 -0.55 12.92
CA PRO A 7 27.48 0.13 14.21
C PRO A 7 26.29 1.10 14.37
N GLY A 8 25.65 1.54 13.27
CA GLY A 8 24.42 2.34 13.30
C GLY A 8 23.12 1.59 13.67
N ASP A 9 23.11 0.25 13.62
CA ASP A 9 21.92 -0.56 13.92
C ASP A 9 21.59 -0.64 15.42
N GLN A 10 22.58 -0.42 16.29
CA GLN A 10 22.36 -0.49 17.75
C GLN A 10 21.80 0.82 18.33
N GLU A 11 22.11 1.95 17.70
CA GLU A 11 21.63 3.26 18.11
C GLU A 11 20.17 3.48 17.69
N SER A 12 19.80 3.07 16.47
CA SER A 12 18.43 3.12 15.96
C SER A 12 17.46 2.20 16.72
N ALA A 13 17.96 1.11 17.30
CA ALA A 13 17.15 0.21 18.13
C ALA A 13 16.68 0.83 19.46
N ARG A 14 17.38 1.87 19.96
CA ARG A 14 17.05 2.58 21.21
C ARG A 14 16.09 3.75 21.02
N LEU A 15 15.95 4.21 19.78
CA LEU A 15 15.04 5.31 19.43
C LEU A 15 13.58 4.83 19.50
N THR A 16 12.70 5.73 19.94
CA THR A 16 11.25 5.53 19.83
C THR A 16 10.84 5.36 18.36
N PRO A 17 9.69 4.72 18.07
CA PRO A 17 9.20 4.57 16.69
C PRO A 17 9.11 5.90 15.94
N GLU A 18 8.76 6.99 16.64
CA GLU A 18 8.65 8.34 16.11
C GLU A 18 10.03 8.93 15.79
N GLU A 19 11.00 8.83 16.70
CA GLU A 19 12.37 9.28 16.45
C GLU A 19 13.05 8.50 15.32
N ARG A 20 12.74 7.20 15.17
CA ARG A 20 13.20 6.42 14.00
C ARG A 20 12.59 6.92 12.70
N PHE A 21 11.32 7.29 12.73
CA PHE A 21 10.64 7.88 11.58
C PHE A 21 11.27 9.22 11.22
N GLU A 22 11.45 10.12 12.19
CA GLU A 22 12.05 11.42 11.99
C GLU A 22 13.52 11.34 11.56
N LYS A 23 14.31 10.42 12.11
CA LYS A 23 15.69 10.19 11.64
C LYS A 23 15.72 9.72 10.19
N HIS A 24 14.89 8.75 9.82
CA HIS A 24 14.85 8.23 8.44
C HIS A 24 14.32 9.24 7.43
N TYR A 25 13.30 10.03 7.80
CA TYR A 25 12.72 11.05 6.93
C TYR A 25 13.54 12.34 6.89
N GLY A 26 14.13 12.74 8.01
CA GLY A 26 15.00 13.91 8.14
C GLY A 26 16.30 13.78 7.35
N GLU A 27 16.94 12.60 7.38
CA GLU A 27 18.13 12.30 6.58
C GLU A 27 17.85 12.37 5.06
N GLY A 28 16.60 12.18 4.63
CA GLY A 28 16.19 12.27 3.23
C GLY A 28 15.80 13.68 2.75
N GLY A 29 15.83 14.71 3.60
CA GLY A 29 15.43 16.08 3.23
C GLY A 29 13.93 16.25 2.96
N TRP A 30 13.09 15.47 3.63
CA TRP A 30 11.63 15.51 3.47
C TRP A 30 11.01 16.55 4.39
N ASP A 31 10.80 17.75 3.84
CA ASP A 31 10.02 18.81 4.49
C ASP A 31 8.54 18.38 4.71
N GLU A 32 7.90 18.88 5.78
CA GLU A 32 6.50 18.57 6.12
C GLU A 32 5.55 18.87 4.95
N ARG A 33 5.86 19.92 4.18
CA ARG A 33 5.12 20.28 2.97
C ARG A 33 5.16 19.18 1.91
N ARG A 34 6.30 18.48 1.75
CA ARG A 34 6.45 17.37 0.79
C ARG A 34 5.70 16.14 1.27
N LEU A 35 5.71 15.86 2.57
CA LEU A 35 4.92 14.78 3.17
C LEU A 35 3.43 14.99 2.94
N ALA A 36 2.92 16.20 3.13
CA ALA A 36 1.52 16.53 2.87
C ALA A 36 1.12 16.37 1.39
N ILE A 37 2.00 16.75 0.46
CA ILE A 37 1.77 16.54 -0.98
C ILE A 37 1.75 15.05 -1.32
N GLN A 38 2.65 14.27 -0.72
CA GLN A 38 2.70 12.83 -0.97
C GLN A 38 1.52 12.09 -0.38
N SER A 39 1.07 12.40 0.83
CA SER A 39 -0.13 11.78 1.41
C SER A 39 -1.35 12.04 0.51
N GLY A 40 -1.50 13.26 -0.01
CA GLY A 40 -2.55 13.58 -0.98
C GLY A 40 -2.49 12.71 -2.25
N LYS A 41 -1.30 12.56 -2.85
CA LYS A 41 -1.11 11.70 -4.03
C LYS A 41 -1.35 10.23 -3.72
N ILE A 42 -0.94 9.76 -2.55
CA ILE A 42 -1.14 8.37 -2.10
C ILE A 42 -2.63 8.07 -1.96
N ARG A 43 -3.42 9.00 -1.39
CA ARG A 43 -4.88 8.84 -1.29
C ARG A 43 -5.54 8.72 -2.65
N ILE A 44 -5.19 9.61 -3.59
CA ILE A 44 -5.72 9.55 -4.96
C ILE A 44 -5.35 8.20 -5.62
N ALA A 45 -4.08 7.80 -5.54
CA ALA A 45 -3.61 6.53 -6.12
C ALA A 45 -4.36 5.33 -5.52
N LYS A 46 -4.56 5.31 -4.20
CA LYS A 46 -5.33 4.27 -3.51
C LYS A 46 -6.76 4.15 -4.07
N PHE A 47 -7.48 5.27 -4.25
CA PHE A 47 -8.83 5.23 -4.80
C PHE A 47 -8.85 4.76 -6.26
N ILE A 48 -7.87 5.13 -7.07
CA ILE A 48 -7.72 4.62 -8.44
C ILE A 48 -7.53 3.10 -8.41
N TYR A 49 -6.65 2.59 -7.56
CA TYR A 49 -6.40 1.15 -7.44
C TYR A 49 -7.60 0.38 -6.88
N LEU A 50 -8.31 0.90 -5.89
CA LEU A 50 -9.56 0.31 -5.42
C LEU A 50 -10.61 0.26 -6.52
N SER A 51 -10.75 1.34 -7.29
CA SER A 51 -11.70 1.41 -8.41
C SER A 51 -11.35 0.36 -9.47
N LEU A 52 -10.08 0.24 -9.85
CA LEU A 52 -9.62 -0.80 -10.77
C LEU A 52 -9.83 -2.21 -10.23
N ALA A 53 -9.62 -2.42 -8.93
CA ALA A 53 -9.86 -3.70 -8.27
C ALA A 53 -11.34 -4.12 -8.36
N VAL A 54 -12.29 -3.18 -8.45
CA VAL A 54 -13.73 -3.45 -8.61
C VAL A 54 -14.16 -3.52 -10.08
N ILE A 55 -13.60 -2.67 -10.94
CA ILE A 55 -13.94 -2.61 -12.36
C ILE A 55 -13.52 -3.89 -13.09
N LEU A 56 -12.35 -4.45 -12.79
CA LEU A 56 -11.85 -5.63 -13.50
C LEU A 56 -12.68 -6.90 -13.27
N PRO A 57 -13.12 -7.24 -12.04
CA PRO A 57 -14.06 -8.34 -11.84
C PRO A 57 -15.42 -8.08 -12.50
N ALA A 58 -15.92 -6.84 -12.47
CA ALA A 58 -17.15 -6.48 -13.16
C ALA A 58 -17.01 -6.67 -14.68
N ALA A 59 -15.87 -6.28 -15.26
CA ALA A 59 -15.55 -6.52 -16.66
C ALA A 59 -15.43 -8.02 -16.97
N ALA A 60 -14.87 -8.83 -16.05
CA ALA A 60 -14.79 -10.28 -16.21
C ALA A 60 -16.18 -10.93 -16.23
N ILE A 61 -17.11 -10.48 -15.37
CA ILE A 61 -18.50 -10.94 -15.36
C ILE A 61 -19.22 -10.51 -16.64
N TRP A 62 -19.06 -9.26 -17.05
CA TRP A 62 -19.62 -8.74 -18.30
C TRP A 62 -19.14 -9.53 -19.51
N GLN A 63 -17.87 -9.95 -19.51
CA GLN A 63 -17.29 -10.75 -20.56
C GLN A 63 -18.03 -12.08 -20.78
N LEU A 64 -18.53 -12.71 -19.71
CA LEU A 64 -19.29 -13.96 -19.79
C LEU A 64 -20.57 -13.83 -20.63
N ALA A 65 -21.16 -12.63 -20.67
CA ALA A 65 -22.41 -12.38 -21.41
C ALA A 65 -22.19 -12.02 -22.88
N VAL A 66 -21.04 -11.40 -23.21
CA VAL A 66 -20.84 -10.74 -24.52
C VAL A 66 -19.78 -11.42 -25.39
N SER A 67 -18.82 -12.12 -24.79
CA SER A 67 -17.64 -12.59 -25.53
C SER A 67 -17.73 -14.07 -25.94
N PRO A 68 -17.07 -14.48 -27.03
CA PRO A 68 -16.96 -15.88 -27.41
C PRO A 68 -16.33 -16.72 -26.29
N ALA A 69 -16.86 -17.94 -26.09
CA ALA A 69 -16.49 -18.80 -24.96
C ALA A 69 -14.98 -19.04 -24.82
N TRP A 70 -14.25 -19.13 -25.95
CA TRP A 70 -12.80 -19.35 -25.92
C TRP A 70 -12.01 -18.19 -25.30
N THR A 71 -12.49 -16.95 -25.42
CA THR A 71 -11.81 -15.76 -24.87
C THR A 71 -11.90 -15.70 -23.35
N ILE A 72 -12.93 -16.33 -22.77
CA ILE A 72 -13.18 -16.34 -21.33
C ILE A 72 -12.02 -17.03 -20.60
N TYR A 73 -11.49 -18.12 -21.16
CA TYR A 73 -10.41 -18.89 -20.53
C TYR A 73 -9.08 -18.13 -20.39
N ILE A 74 -8.88 -17.05 -21.16
CA ILE A 74 -7.64 -16.26 -21.12
C ILE A 74 -7.90 -14.94 -20.40
N VAL A 75 -8.94 -14.21 -20.83
CA VAL A 75 -9.16 -12.84 -20.40
C VAL A 75 -9.77 -12.78 -19.01
N ALA A 76 -10.72 -13.67 -18.66
CA ALA A 76 -11.33 -13.63 -17.33
C ALA A 76 -10.31 -13.90 -16.21
N PRO A 77 -9.43 -14.92 -16.29
CA PRO A 77 -8.33 -15.08 -15.34
C PRO A 77 -7.39 -13.87 -15.29
N ALA A 78 -7.05 -13.27 -16.44
CA ALA A 78 -6.18 -12.10 -16.48
C ALA A 78 -6.80 -10.89 -15.76
N LEU A 79 -8.10 -10.65 -15.96
CA LEU A 79 -8.85 -9.58 -15.28
C LEU A 79 -8.95 -9.84 -13.77
N LEU A 80 -9.22 -11.08 -13.36
CA LEU A 80 -9.28 -11.45 -11.95
C LEU A 80 -7.92 -11.33 -11.27
N LEU A 81 -6.82 -11.77 -11.91
CA LEU A 81 -5.47 -11.58 -11.39
C LEU A 81 -5.10 -10.10 -11.32
N GLY A 82 -5.45 -9.32 -12.35
CA GLY A 82 -5.27 -7.87 -12.34
C GLY A 82 -5.98 -7.20 -11.17
N SER A 83 -7.23 -7.60 -10.88
CA SER A 83 -7.98 -7.13 -9.72
C SER A 83 -7.23 -7.38 -8.40
N GLN A 84 -6.68 -8.58 -8.21
CA GLN A 84 -5.91 -8.91 -7.01
C GLN A 84 -4.67 -8.04 -6.87
N VAL A 85 -3.94 -7.82 -7.97
CA VAL A 85 -2.76 -6.95 -7.98
C VAL A 85 -3.11 -5.52 -7.56
N PHE A 86 -4.21 -4.97 -8.09
CA PHE A 86 -4.65 -3.62 -7.72
C PHE A 86 -5.19 -3.54 -6.29
N ALA A 87 -5.86 -4.58 -5.79
CA ALA A 87 -6.28 -4.65 -4.39
C ALA A 87 -5.06 -4.63 -3.44
N VAL A 88 -4.01 -5.40 -3.74
CA VAL A 88 -2.76 -5.39 -2.96
C VAL A 88 -2.07 -4.03 -3.06
N ALA A 89 -2.05 -3.39 -4.23
CA ALA A 89 -1.50 -2.05 -4.39
C ALA A 89 -2.26 -1.03 -3.54
N ALA A 90 -3.60 -1.07 -3.53
CA ALA A 90 -4.40 -0.20 -2.67
C ALA A 90 -4.08 -0.38 -1.18
N ILE A 91 -3.96 -1.63 -0.72
CA ILE A 91 -3.59 -1.93 0.68
C ILE A 91 -2.20 -1.38 1.01
N LYS A 92 -1.23 -1.52 0.09
CA LYS A 92 0.12 -0.97 0.24
C LYS A 92 0.10 0.56 0.35
N HIS A 93 -0.71 1.23 -0.45
CA HIS A 93 -0.87 2.69 -0.37
C HIS A 93 -1.57 3.13 0.92
N ALA A 94 -2.59 2.40 1.39
CA ALA A 94 -3.22 2.66 2.68
C ALA A 94 -2.24 2.48 3.84
N HIS A 95 -1.38 1.47 3.77
CA HIS A 95 -0.32 1.23 4.74
C HIS A 95 0.68 2.39 4.80
N TRP A 96 1.12 2.90 3.64
CA TRP A 96 1.98 4.08 3.59
C TRP A 96 1.31 5.34 4.16
N ASP A 97 0.02 5.57 3.86
CA ASP A 97 -0.71 6.70 4.44
C ASP A 97 -0.81 6.57 5.98
N TYR A 98 -1.04 5.35 6.49
CA TYR A 98 -1.01 5.08 7.93
C TYR A 98 0.36 5.37 8.56
N GLN A 99 1.45 4.94 7.92
CA GLN A 99 2.81 5.16 8.43
C GLN A 99 3.16 6.65 8.48
N ILE A 100 2.77 7.40 7.45
CA ILE A 100 2.97 8.85 7.39
C ILE A 100 2.13 9.56 8.46
N TYR A 101 0.87 9.18 8.61
CA TYR A 101 -0.04 9.81 9.57
C TYR A 101 0.37 9.56 11.02
N ASN A 102 0.70 8.32 11.37
CA ASN A 102 1.07 7.94 12.74
C ASN A 102 2.57 8.07 13.04
N ARG A 103 3.35 8.62 12.10
CA ARG A 103 4.83 8.73 12.18
C ARG A 103 5.49 7.46 12.72
N SER A 104 5.02 6.28 12.27
CA SER A 104 5.46 5.00 12.80
C SER A 104 5.65 3.96 11.70
N PHE A 105 6.78 3.25 11.76
CA PHE A 105 7.05 2.15 10.85
C PHE A 105 6.50 0.84 11.42
N ILE A 106 5.33 0.44 10.92
CA ILE A 106 4.74 -0.87 11.21
C ILE A 106 4.81 -1.78 9.98
N SER A 107 4.78 -3.09 10.18
CA SER A 107 4.71 -4.05 9.07
C SER A 107 3.31 -4.08 8.44
N ILE A 108 3.19 -4.52 7.18
CA ILE A 108 1.88 -4.62 6.51
C ILE A 108 0.95 -5.63 7.21
N ARG A 109 1.53 -6.71 7.77
CA ARG A 109 0.79 -7.71 8.55
C ARG A 109 0.21 -7.10 9.81
N GLU A 110 0.98 -6.28 10.51
CA GLU A 110 0.51 -5.58 11.70
C GLU A 110 -0.55 -4.54 11.35
N PHE A 111 -0.37 -3.80 10.25
CA PHE A 111 -1.35 -2.84 9.76
C PHE A 111 -2.72 -3.47 9.48
N MET A 112 -2.75 -4.64 8.82
CA MET A 112 -4.00 -5.36 8.57
C MET A 112 -4.72 -5.84 9.85
N GLY A 113 -3.99 -5.98 10.96
CA GLY A 113 -4.57 -6.34 12.26
C GLY A 113 -5.06 -5.16 13.09
N ARG A 114 -4.83 -3.91 12.64
CA ARG A 114 -5.23 -2.69 13.37
C ARG A 114 -6.71 -2.38 13.15
N PRO A 115 -7.45 -1.89 14.16
CA PRO A 115 -8.86 -1.53 14.00
C PRO A 115 -9.06 -0.38 12.99
N GLU A 116 -8.05 0.46 12.80
CA GLU A 116 -8.09 1.58 11.84
C GLU A 116 -7.84 1.14 10.39
N PHE A 117 -7.54 -0.14 10.13
CA PHE A 117 -7.23 -0.65 8.79
C PHE A 117 -8.25 -0.20 7.74
N TRP A 118 -9.54 -0.46 8.01
CA TRP A 118 -10.62 -0.09 7.10
C TRP A 118 -10.77 1.41 6.92
N ARG A 119 -10.52 2.19 7.98
CA ARG A 119 -10.54 3.66 7.92
C ARG A 119 -9.50 4.15 6.92
N PHE A 120 -8.25 3.69 7.03
CA PHE A 120 -7.19 4.10 6.11
C PHE A 120 -7.32 3.49 4.71
N LEU A 121 -8.02 2.37 4.56
CA LEU A 121 -8.31 1.82 3.24
C LEU A 121 -9.33 2.69 2.47
N PHE A 122 -10.35 3.21 3.15
CA PHE A 122 -11.48 3.91 2.51
C PHE A 122 -11.50 5.43 2.67
N THR A 123 -10.58 6.04 3.41
CA THR A 123 -10.47 7.51 3.62
C THR A 123 -9.24 8.06 2.94
#